data_AF-A0A4C2ECM7-F1
#
_entry.id   AF-A0A4C2ECM7-F1
#
_cell.length_a   1.000
_cell.length_b   1.000
_cell.length_c   1.000
_cell.angle_alpha   90.00
_cell.angle_beta   90.00
_cell.angle_gamma   90.00
#
_symmetry.space_group_name_H-M   'P 1'
#
loop_
_entity.id
_entity.type
_entity.pdbx_description
1 polymer ?
#
loop_
_entity_poly.entity_id
_entity_poly.type
_entity_poly.pdbx_seq_one_letter_code
_entity_poly.pdbx_strand_id
1 'polypeptide(L)'
;MNVRRAIVEDNSQKPPKFLHVSYNQDDSCFSTATENGFLIYNTDPLSCKLTRKFENTNDPKGNEVGSGIGYTRMLYRTNYTALVGGGKRPKYPLNKLIIWDDLQQRESVVLKFMSPVKEVFLSRIHIIVVLDRSVEVFQFQPSPKRICPSLEISPQGPVDFVVGSQLHRKYSQESSEPAFINESISQGVNGMLAFSSARSTGQVHIADLSRLKHNDQNPDGTQLLPTSIIKAHKTPIRFLRLNHQGTMVATCSIQGTLIRLFSTHNGSLIKEFRRGLDRADIYDMAFSPKGARLAVVSDKQTLHIFQISTKEAHVSTSAKDEFNKNKIHALKNVVPASWKPKYLDSVWSMCSVHLKNPTMRRNGLDSQFTRDRCKIGWCRDIGDHNNNDFDEEDSIVLIWKNSGIWEKYVILEKEQQHQQQVFSAQETLRSDSNKNNKIQWELVRESWREL
;
A
#
# COMPACT_ATOMS: atom_id res chain seq x y z
N MET A 1 -35.22 3.84 -9.42
CA MET A 1 -35.69 2.50 -8.99
C MET A 1 -34.79 2.00 -7.88
N ASN A 2 -35.35 1.88 -6.67
CA ASN A 2 -34.67 1.32 -5.50
C ASN A 2 -34.57 -0.20 -5.66
N VAL A 3 -33.40 -0.71 -5.99
CA VAL A 3 -33.15 -2.15 -5.97
C VAL A 3 -32.62 -2.49 -4.57
N ARG A 4 -33.52 -2.95 -3.71
CA ARG A 4 -33.16 -3.62 -2.45
C ARG A 4 -32.17 -4.73 -2.79
N ARG A 5 -30.99 -4.74 -2.14
CA ARG A 5 -30.07 -5.89 -2.22
C ARG A 5 -30.79 -7.12 -1.68
N ALA A 6 -30.69 -8.23 -2.40
CA ALA A 6 -31.26 -9.50 -1.98
C ALA A 6 -30.67 -9.92 -0.63
N ILE A 7 -31.53 -10.08 0.37
CA ILE A 7 -31.23 -10.79 1.62
C ILE A 7 -31.38 -12.26 1.29
N VAL A 8 -30.37 -12.83 0.66
CA VAL A 8 -30.12 -14.27 0.72
C VAL A 8 -28.69 -14.38 1.20
N GLU A 9 -28.53 -14.42 2.53
CA GLU A 9 -27.28 -14.84 3.12
C GLU A 9 -27.06 -16.29 2.71
N ASP A 10 -26.11 -16.47 1.80
CA ASP A 10 -25.58 -17.77 1.43
C ASP A 10 -24.92 -18.39 2.66
N ASN A 11 -25.71 -19.14 3.44
CA ASN A 11 -25.34 -19.82 4.68
C ASN A 11 -24.25 -20.90 4.52
N SER A 12 -23.64 -21.02 3.34
CA SER A 12 -22.55 -21.94 3.03
C SER A 12 -21.15 -21.35 3.20
N GLN A 13 -21.05 -20.05 3.51
CA GLN A 13 -19.76 -19.37 3.60
C GLN A 13 -19.09 -19.57 4.95
N LYS A 14 -17.88 -20.16 4.93
CA LYS A 14 -17.01 -20.26 6.10
C LYS A 14 -16.74 -18.83 6.64
N PRO A 15 -16.85 -18.60 7.95
CA PRO A 15 -16.56 -17.28 8.51
C PRO A 15 -15.12 -16.85 8.19
N PRO A 16 -14.85 -15.55 8.00
CA PRO A 16 -13.51 -15.08 7.69
C PRO A 16 -12.56 -15.41 8.83
N LYS A 17 -11.35 -15.90 8.50
CA LYS A 17 -10.28 -16.15 9.47
C LYS A 17 -9.93 -14.88 10.24
N PHE A 18 -9.75 -13.77 9.54
CA PHE A 18 -9.41 -12.48 10.12
C PHE A 18 -10.46 -11.42 9.80
N LEU A 19 -10.78 -10.58 10.79
CA LEU A 19 -11.67 -9.43 10.64
C LEU A 19 -10.93 -8.24 10.02
N HIS A 20 -9.62 -8.13 10.23
CA HIS A 20 -8.75 -7.14 9.62
C HIS A 20 -7.32 -7.65 9.50
N VAL A 21 -6.58 -7.15 8.51
CA VAL A 21 -5.14 -7.40 8.32
C VAL A 21 -4.48 -6.08 7.95
N SER A 22 -3.36 -5.74 8.60
CA SER A 22 -2.55 -4.57 8.28
C SER A 22 -1.08 -4.83 8.53
N TYR A 23 -0.26 -4.49 7.54
CA TYR A 23 1.17 -4.30 7.74
C TYR A 23 1.45 -3.13 8.68
N ASN A 24 2.57 -3.20 9.37
CA ASN A 24 3.17 -2.02 10.01
C ASN A 24 3.83 -1.13 8.93
N GLN A 25 4.37 0.01 9.34
CA GLN A 25 4.79 1.11 8.47
C GLN A 25 5.96 0.76 7.54
N ASP A 26 6.72 -0.28 7.88
CA ASP A 26 7.88 -0.77 7.16
C ASP A 26 7.70 -2.17 6.56
N ASP A 27 6.48 -2.70 6.56
CA ASP A 27 6.10 -4.05 6.09
C ASP A 27 6.83 -5.21 6.79
N SER A 28 7.62 -4.94 7.84
CA SER A 28 8.42 -5.94 8.54
C SER A 28 7.58 -6.85 9.44
N CYS A 29 6.39 -6.39 9.84
CA CYS A 29 5.40 -7.16 10.59
C CYS A 29 3.99 -6.89 10.03
N PHE A 30 3.06 -7.78 10.34
CA PHE A 30 1.65 -7.53 10.13
C PHE A 30 0.83 -7.94 11.35
N SER A 31 -0.28 -7.23 11.53
CA SER A 31 -1.26 -7.47 12.58
C SER A 31 -2.56 -7.98 11.98
N THR A 32 -3.23 -8.87 12.71
CA THR A 32 -4.52 -9.44 12.33
C THR A 32 -5.51 -9.32 13.47
N ALA A 33 -6.75 -8.94 13.16
CA ALA A 33 -7.83 -8.85 14.14
C ALA A 33 -8.76 -10.06 14.03
N THR A 34 -9.29 -10.55 15.15
CA THR A 34 -10.11 -11.76 15.22
C THR A 34 -11.36 -11.55 16.09
N GLU A 35 -12.26 -12.54 16.07
CA GLU A 35 -13.46 -12.59 16.90
C GLU A 35 -13.18 -12.63 18.41
N ASN A 36 -11.93 -12.79 18.84
CA ASN A 36 -11.53 -12.92 20.23
C ASN A 36 -10.26 -12.14 20.62
N GLY A 37 -9.77 -11.25 19.75
CA GLY A 37 -8.57 -10.48 20.02
C GLY A 37 -7.78 -10.10 18.78
N PHE A 38 -6.45 -10.14 18.87
CA PHE A 38 -5.56 -9.84 17.75
C PHE A 38 -4.26 -10.62 17.83
N LEU A 39 -3.59 -10.76 16.69
CA LEU A 39 -2.29 -11.41 16.56
C LEU A 39 -1.32 -10.51 15.80
N ILE A 40 -0.02 -10.66 16.08
CA ILE A 40 1.07 -9.98 15.37
C ILE A 40 2.06 -11.04 14.88
N TYR A 41 2.46 -10.91 13.62
CA TYR A 41 3.41 -11.79 12.95
C TYR A 41 4.58 -10.97 12.41
N ASN A 42 5.78 -11.56 12.40
CA ASN A 42 6.86 -11.14 11.53
C ASN A 42 6.50 -11.53 10.09
N THR A 43 6.77 -10.64 9.13
CA THR A 43 6.40 -10.87 7.71
C THR A 43 7.25 -11.95 7.07
N ASP A 44 8.57 -11.83 7.15
CA ASP A 44 9.55 -12.75 6.56
C ASP A 44 10.85 -12.75 7.42
N PRO A 45 11.34 -13.90 7.91
CA PRO A 45 10.66 -15.20 7.91
C PRO A 45 9.35 -15.16 8.73
N LEU A 46 8.29 -15.78 8.19
CA LEU A 46 6.98 -15.80 8.85
C LEU A 46 7.06 -16.40 10.26
N SER A 47 6.67 -15.64 11.27
CA SER A 47 6.57 -16.15 12.64
C SER A 47 5.54 -15.37 13.47
N CYS A 48 4.67 -16.07 14.21
CA CYS A 48 3.74 -15.43 15.15
C CYS A 48 4.53 -14.92 16.37
N LYS A 49 4.48 -13.61 16.61
CA LYS A 49 5.20 -12.94 17.71
C LYS A 49 4.31 -12.66 18.91
N LEU A 50 3.03 -12.38 18.68
CA LEU A 50 2.06 -12.08 19.74
C LEU A 50 0.70 -12.68 19.40
N THR A 51 0.06 -13.27 20.40
CA THR A 51 -1.37 -13.60 20.37
C THR A 51 -2.01 -12.99 21.60
N ARG A 52 -2.84 -11.97 21.42
CA ARG A 52 -3.62 -11.35 22.48
C ARG A 52 -5.06 -11.77 22.35
N LYS A 53 -5.51 -12.62 23.27
CA LYS A 53 -6.94 -12.95 23.42
C LYS A 53 -7.53 -12.10 24.52
N PHE A 54 -8.76 -11.64 24.31
CA PHE A 54 -9.54 -11.00 25.35
C PHE A 54 -10.57 -11.99 25.88
N GLU A 55 -10.62 -12.13 27.20
CA GLU A 55 -11.62 -12.95 27.85
C GLU A 55 -12.99 -12.27 27.77
N ASN A 56 -14.05 -13.07 27.69
CA ASN A 56 -15.39 -12.57 27.86
C ASN A 56 -15.56 -12.26 29.35
N THR A 57 -15.63 -10.98 29.70
CA THR A 57 -15.89 -10.53 31.06
C THR A 57 -17.26 -9.86 31.09
N ASN A 58 -17.88 -9.81 32.26
CA ASN A 58 -19.08 -9.01 32.43
C ASN A 58 -18.70 -7.56 32.72
N ASP A 59 -19.47 -6.61 32.20
CA ASP A 59 -19.38 -5.21 32.63
C ASP A 59 -19.86 -5.08 34.09
N PRO A 60 -19.63 -3.93 34.76
CA PRO A 60 -20.12 -3.72 36.13
C PRO A 60 -21.64 -3.80 36.30
N LYS A 61 -22.40 -3.83 35.20
CA LYS A 61 -23.86 -3.99 35.16
C LYS A 61 -24.29 -5.44 34.85
N GLY A 62 -23.34 -6.37 34.74
CA GLY A 62 -23.59 -7.78 34.47
C GLY A 62 -23.77 -8.15 33.00
N ASN A 63 -23.58 -7.22 32.04
CA ASN A 63 -23.68 -7.52 30.62
C ASN A 63 -22.40 -8.16 30.10
N GLU A 64 -22.50 -9.18 29.25
CA GLU A 64 -21.34 -9.75 28.58
C GLU A 64 -20.63 -8.69 27.71
N VAL A 65 -19.34 -8.47 27.99
CA VAL A 65 -18.46 -7.69 27.12
C VAL A 65 -17.86 -8.64 26.09
N GLY A 66 -17.98 -8.27 24.83
CA GLY A 66 -17.38 -9.02 23.74
C GLY A 66 -15.85 -9.07 23.81
N SER A 67 -15.26 -9.92 22.98
CA SER A 67 -13.79 -10.06 22.86
C SER A 67 -13.29 -9.73 21.46
N GLY A 68 -14.20 -9.49 20.50
CA GLY A 68 -13.88 -9.28 19.10
C GLY A 68 -13.25 -7.92 18.82
N ILE A 69 -12.18 -7.95 18.04
CA ILE A 69 -11.50 -6.78 17.49
C ILE A 69 -11.76 -6.76 15.99
N GLY A 70 -12.32 -5.67 15.50
CA GLY A 70 -12.67 -5.49 14.10
C GLY A 70 -11.58 -4.82 13.29
N TYR A 71 -10.69 -4.08 13.95
CA TYR A 71 -9.60 -3.34 13.33
C TYR A 71 -8.40 -3.33 14.26
N THR A 72 -7.22 -3.59 13.71
CA THR A 72 -5.94 -3.50 14.42
C THR A 72 -4.89 -2.84 13.52
N ARG A 73 -4.03 -2.00 14.10
CA ARG A 73 -2.85 -1.46 13.42
C ARG A 73 -1.71 -1.18 14.39
N MET A 74 -0.52 -1.60 14.02
CA MET A 74 0.71 -1.45 14.81
C MET A 74 1.30 -0.05 14.69
N LEU A 75 2.02 0.39 15.73
CA LEU A 75 3.02 1.44 15.63
C LEU A 75 4.42 0.82 15.52
N TYR A 76 4.95 0.73 14.31
CA TYR A 76 6.22 0.07 13.98
C TYR A 76 6.34 -1.29 14.67
N ARG A 77 7.43 -1.53 15.41
CA ARG A 77 7.65 -2.69 16.27
C ARG A 77 7.61 -2.30 17.76
N THR A 78 6.85 -1.26 18.09
CA THR A 78 6.62 -0.86 19.49
C THR A 78 5.59 -1.77 20.15
N ASN A 79 5.38 -1.58 21.45
CA ASN A 79 4.32 -2.20 22.24
C ASN A 79 2.92 -1.58 22.01
N TYR A 80 2.81 -0.53 21.19
CA TYR A 80 1.53 0.15 20.95
C TYR A 80 0.80 -0.37 19.72
N THR A 81 -0.48 -0.68 19.91
CA THR A 81 -1.39 -1.12 18.85
C THR A 81 -2.71 -0.36 18.93
N ALA A 82 -3.17 0.21 17.81
CA ALA A 82 -4.51 0.77 17.70
C ALA A 82 -5.54 -0.34 17.52
N LEU A 83 -6.60 -0.33 18.32
CA LEU A 83 -7.70 -1.30 18.29
C LEU A 83 -9.04 -0.58 18.15
N VAL A 84 -9.93 -1.17 17.33
CA VAL A 84 -11.36 -0.86 17.31
C VAL A 84 -12.11 -2.19 17.41
N GLY A 85 -13.15 -2.24 18.24
CA GLY A 85 -13.94 -3.47 18.40
C GLY A 85 -14.66 -3.84 17.10
N GLY A 86 -15.03 -5.11 16.96
CA GLY A 86 -15.80 -5.60 15.80
C GLY A 86 -16.02 -7.10 15.89
N GLY A 87 -16.48 -7.70 14.78
CA GLY A 87 -16.92 -9.09 14.78
C GLY A 87 -18.32 -9.25 15.35
N LYS A 88 -18.69 -10.49 15.69
CA LYS A 88 -20.03 -10.83 16.20
C LYS A 88 -20.27 -10.27 17.59
N ARG A 89 -19.22 -10.24 18.43
CA ARG A 89 -19.27 -9.75 19.82
C ARG A 89 -18.09 -8.80 20.06
N PRO A 90 -18.23 -7.51 19.70
CA PRO A 90 -17.14 -6.55 19.78
C PRO A 90 -16.74 -6.24 21.23
N LYS A 91 -15.44 -6.18 21.50
CA LYS A 91 -14.90 -5.74 22.81
C LYS A 91 -15.14 -4.26 23.08
N TYR A 92 -15.06 -3.46 22.03
CA TYR A 92 -15.20 -2.01 22.08
C TYR A 92 -16.28 -1.53 21.11
N PRO A 93 -16.97 -0.42 21.41
CA PRO A 93 -17.83 0.24 20.43
C PRO A 93 -17.05 0.60 19.15
N LEU A 94 -17.72 0.54 18.00
CA LEU A 94 -17.11 0.83 16.68
C LEU A 94 -16.63 2.28 16.53
N ASN A 95 -17.14 3.19 17.37
CA ASN A 95 -16.79 4.61 17.43
C ASN A 95 -15.78 4.93 18.56
N LYS A 96 -15.14 3.91 19.14
CA LYS A 96 -14.12 4.05 20.19
C LYS A 96 -12.79 3.50 19.67
N LEU A 97 -11.77 4.37 19.57
CA LEU A 97 -10.39 3.97 19.30
C LEU A 97 -9.67 3.76 20.63
N ILE A 98 -8.99 2.62 20.75
CA ILE A 98 -8.11 2.28 21.86
C ILE A 98 -6.67 2.22 21.33
N ILE A 99 -5.75 2.93 21.96
CA ILE A 99 -4.32 2.62 21.83
C ILE A 99 -3.97 1.70 23.00
N TRP A 100 -3.76 0.43 22.67
CA TRP A 100 -3.38 -0.62 23.60
C TRP A 100 -1.87 -0.61 23.79
N ASP A 101 -1.44 -0.66 25.05
CA ASP A 101 -0.06 -0.93 25.44
C ASP A 101 0.04 -2.41 25.82
N ASP A 102 0.67 -3.22 24.97
CA ASP A 102 0.83 -4.66 25.24
C ASP A 102 1.94 -4.96 26.26
N LEU A 103 2.87 -4.05 26.50
CA LEU A 103 3.85 -4.27 27.58
C LEU A 103 3.18 -4.11 28.95
N GLN A 104 2.31 -3.10 29.09
CA GLN A 104 1.61 -2.79 30.33
C GLN A 104 0.22 -3.43 30.44
N GLN A 105 -0.24 -4.12 29.39
CA GLN A 105 -1.56 -4.75 29.32
C GLN A 105 -2.72 -3.78 29.64
N ARG A 106 -2.69 -2.57 29.08
CA ARG A 106 -3.73 -1.56 29.37
C ARG A 106 -4.11 -0.68 28.18
N GLU A 107 -5.27 -0.05 28.31
CA GLU A 107 -5.76 1.01 27.42
C GLU A 107 -4.98 2.31 27.72
N SER A 108 -3.91 2.56 26.95
CA SER A 108 -3.04 3.74 27.16
C SER A 108 -3.73 5.04 26.74
N VAL A 109 -4.42 5.02 25.60
CA VAL A 109 -5.18 6.16 25.09
C VAL A 109 -6.55 5.71 24.62
N VAL A 110 -7.57 6.53 24.91
CA VAL A 110 -8.95 6.27 24.51
C VAL A 110 -9.52 7.51 23.82
N LEU A 111 -9.94 7.36 22.57
CA LEU A 111 -10.62 8.40 21.80
C LEU A 111 -12.03 7.94 21.41
N LYS A 112 -13.02 8.82 21.59
CA LYS A 112 -14.44 8.54 21.32
C LYS A 112 -14.95 9.49 20.26
N PHE A 113 -15.68 8.94 19.28
CA PHE A 113 -16.18 9.68 18.13
C PHE A 113 -17.70 9.55 17.99
N MET A 114 -18.30 10.43 17.21
CA MET A 114 -19.74 10.35 16.87
C MET A 114 -20.01 9.45 15.65
N SER A 115 -18.96 9.03 14.95
CA SER A 115 -19.01 8.12 13.81
C SER A 115 -18.14 6.89 14.08
N PRO A 116 -18.46 5.73 13.48
CA PRO A 116 -17.55 4.59 13.48
C PRO A 116 -16.16 4.95 12.93
N VAL A 117 -15.12 4.41 13.56
CA VAL A 117 -13.74 4.48 13.10
C VAL A 117 -13.56 3.48 11.95
N LYS A 118 -13.08 3.97 10.81
CA LYS A 118 -12.87 3.17 9.59
C LYS A 118 -11.43 2.75 9.42
N GLU A 119 -10.51 3.67 9.68
CA GLU A 119 -9.08 3.42 9.57
C GLU A 119 -8.33 4.28 10.58
N VAL A 120 -7.15 3.82 11.00
CA VAL A 120 -6.26 4.56 11.88
C VAL A 120 -4.88 4.53 11.27
N PHE A 121 -4.12 5.61 11.38
CA PHE A 121 -2.69 5.63 11.10
C PHE A 121 -1.95 6.14 12.31
N LEU A 122 -0.85 5.47 12.65
CA LEU A 122 -0.02 5.82 13.79
C LEU A 122 1.36 6.23 13.32
N SER A 123 1.88 7.26 13.95
CA SER A 123 3.31 7.58 14.01
C SER A 123 3.71 7.84 15.46
N ARG A 124 5.00 8.10 15.70
CA ARG A 124 5.47 8.46 17.05
C ARG A 124 4.95 9.80 17.54
N ILE A 125 4.38 10.63 16.66
CA ILE A 125 3.95 12.00 16.95
C ILE A 125 2.47 12.25 16.64
N HIS A 126 1.85 11.48 15.75
CA HIS A 126 0.47 11.67 15.30
C HIS A 126 -0.36 10.38 15.40
N ILE A 127 -1.63 10.55 15.79
CA ILE A 127 -2.72 9.59 15.63
C ILE A 127 -3.68 10.18 14.61
N ILE A 128 -3.84 9.52 13.46
CA ILE A 128 -4.77 9.94 12.41
C ILE A 128 -5.94 8.96 12.42
N VAL A 129 -7.15 9.49 12.59
CA VAL A 129 -8.37 8.70 12.70
C VAL A 129 -9.27 9.04 11.52
N VAL A 130 -9.58 8.04 10.71
CA VAL A 130 -10.49 8.14 9.58
C VAL A 130 -11.87 7.69 10.04
N LEU A 131 -12.82 8.60 9.97
CA LEU A 131 -14.25 8.36 10.21
C LEU A 131 -14.98 8.21 8.87
N ASP A 132 -16.32 8.10 8.89
CA ASP A 132 -17.10 7.89 7.67
C ASP A 132 -16.97 9.05 6.67
N ARG A 133 -16.87 10.29 7.16
CA ARG A 133 -16.87 11.53 6.34
C ARG A 133 -15.77 12.52 6.71
N SER A 134 -14.88 12.13 7.62
CA SER A 134 -13.82 13.03 8.05
C SER A 134 -12.55 12.30 8.46
N VAL A 135 -11.45 13.04 8.45
CA VAL A 135 -10.17 12.64 9.04
C VAL A 135 -9.87 13.59 10.19
N GLU A 136 -9.57 13.03 11.36
CA GLU A 136 -9.17 13.75 12.56
C GLU A 136 -7.71 13.44 12.87
N VAL A 137 -6.93 14.48 13.18
CA VAL A 137 -5.50 14.36 13.47
C VAL A 137 -5.23 14.80 14.90
N PHE A 138 -4.61 13.92 15.68
CA PHE A 138 -4.26 14.13 17.08
C PHE A 138 -2.76 13.96 17.31
N GLN A 139 -2.23 14.59 18.35
CA GLN A 139 -0.89 14.28 18.88
C GLN A 139 -0.88 12.91 19.56
N PHE A 140 0.19 12.14 19.33
CA PHE A 140 0.42 10.88 20.05
C PHE A 140 1.04 11.17 21.42
N GLN A 141 0.19 11.34 22.44
CA GLN A 141 0.60 11.59 23.83
C GLN A 141 -0.48 11.08 24.80
N PRO A 142 -0.22 10.99 26.13
CA PRO A 142 -1.19 10.45 27.09
C PRO A 142 -2.55 11.15 27.10
N SER A 143 -2.58 12.46 26.84
CA SER A 143 -3.80 13.24 26.61
C SER A 143 -3.79 13.82 25.18
N PRO A 144 -4.28 13.07 24.17
CA PRO A 144 -4.20 13.49 22.79
C PRO A 144 -4.97 14.79 22.53
N LYS A 145 -4.28 15.78 21.97
CA LYS A 145 -4.91 17.02 21.49
C LYS A 145 -5.09 16.96 19.99
N ARG A 146 -6.24 17.42 19.49
CA ARG A 146 -6.50 17.56 18.06
C ARG A 146 -5.69 18.74 17.52
N ILE A 147 -4.95 18.54 16.42
CA ILE A 147 -3.98 19.54 15.92
C ILE A 147 -4.55 20.47 14.84
N CYS A 148 -5.54 20.01 14.09
CA CYS A 148 -6.18 20.78 13.03
C CYS A 148 -7.71 20.53 13.01
N PRO A 149 -8.50 21.39 12.34
CA PRO A 149 -9.90 21.11 12.11
C PRO A 149 -10.09 19.79 11.34
N SER A 150 -11.27 19.19 11.51
CA SER A 150 -11.63 17.94 10.84
C SER A 150 -11.54 18.11 9.31
N LEU A 151 -10.86 17.19 8.63
CA LEU A 151 -10.68 17.24 7.17
C LEU A 151 -11.82 16.45 6.52
N GLU A 152 -12.63 17.11 5.69
CA GLU A 152 -13.77 16.48 5.02
C GLU A 152 -13.32 15.50 3.93
N ILE A 153 -13.85 14.27 3.96
CA ILE A 153 -13.62 13.25 2.94
C ILE A 153 -14.93 12.70 2.38
N SER A 154 -14.86 12.13 1.17
CA SER A 154 -16.01 11.41 0.62
C SER A 154 -16.30 10.14 1.43
N PRO A 155 -17.58 9.71 1.56
CA PRO A 155 -17.91 8.44 2.21
C PRO A 155 -17.20 7.27 1.53
N GLN A 156 -16.54 6.42 2.32
CA GLN A 156 -15.70 5.31 1.82
C GLN A 156 -14.50 5.77 0.97
N GLY A 157 -14.18 7.05 1.01
CA GLY A 157 -13.05 7.64 0.32
C GLY A 157 -11.73 7.15 0.92
N PRO A 158 -10.76 6.72 0.10
CA PRO A 158 -9.51 6.22 0.62
C PRO A 158 -8.66 7.35 1.21
N VAL A 159 -7.90 7.00 2.24
CA VAL A 159 -6.93 7.84 2.95
C VAL A 159 -5.65 7.03 3.08
N ASP A 160 -4.50 7.68 3.02
CA ASP A 160 -3.23 7.06 3.36
C ASP A 160 -2.31 8.08 4.02
N PHE A 161 -1.45 7.57 4.89
CA PHE A 161 -0.50 8.38 5.64
C PHE A 161 0.83 7.67 5.76
N VAL A 162 1.89 8.42 5.52
CA VAL A 162 3.27 7.95 5.69
C VAL A 162 4.09 8.99 6.44
N VAL A 163 5.10 8.50 7.12
CA VAL A 163 6.14 9.33 7.71
C VAL A 163 7.36 9.23 6.81
N GLY A 164 7.60 10.28 6.02
CA GLY A 164 8.72 10.33 5.09
C GLY A 164 10.02 10.72 5.79
N SER A 165 11.10 9.98 5.52
CA SER A 165 12.46 10.43 5.81
C SER A 165 12.96 11.27 4.63
N GLN A 166 13.04 12.58 4.77
CA GLN A 166 13.74 13.41 3.79
C GLN A 166 15.25 13.24 3.98
N LEU A 167 15.86 12.23 3.34
CA LEU A 167 17.26 12.35 2.91
C LEU A 167 17.31 13.22 1.65
N HIS A 168 16.89 14.48 1.74
CA HIS A 168 17.20 15.44 0.70
C HIS A 168 18.66 15.85 0.88
N ARG A 169 19.56 15.09 0.25
CA ARG A 169 20.90 15.57 -0.09
C ARG A 169 20.67 16.77 -1.02
N LYS A 170 20.73 18.01 -0.50
CA LYS A 170 20.73 19.24 -1.33
C LYS A 170 21.93 19.13 -2.28
N TYR A 171 21.72 18.65 -3.51
CA TYR A 171 22.63 18.94 -4.62
C TYR A 171 22.18 20.29 -5.18
N SER A 172 22.58 21.36 -4.49
CA SER A 172 22.57 22.70 -5.07
C SER A 172 23.96 22.96 -5.63
N GLN A 173 23.96 23.11 -6.96
CA GLN A 173 24.91 23.79 -7.85
C GLN A 173 26.18 24.38 -7.23
N GLU A 174 27.29 24.11 -7.92
CA GLU A 174 28.57 24.80 -7.81
C GLU A 174 28.38 26.33 -7.73
N SER A 175 28.66 26.89 -6.56
CA SER A 175 29.15 28.25 -6.44
C SER A 175 30.24 28.25 -5.37
N SER A 176 31.47 28.45 -5.83
CA SER A 176 32.67 28.66 -5.03
C SER A 176 32.50 29.92 -4.16
N GLU A 177 32.26 29.76 -2.86
CA GLU A 177 32.52 30.68 -1.74
C GLU A 177 32.11 29.96 -0.43
N PRO A 178 32.93 29.93 0.64
CA PRO A 178 32.61 29.19 1.86
C PRO A 178 31.73 30.05 2.78
N ALA A 179 30.41 29.97 2.60
CA ALA A 179 29.48 30.55 3.57
C ALA A 179 29.36 29.62 4.80
N PHE A 180 29.63 30.16 5.99
CA PHE A 180 29.30 29.53 7.27
C PHE A 180 27.79 29.30 7.36
N ILE A 181 27.35 28.05 7.19
CA ILE A 181 25.95 27.67 7.38
C ILE A 181 25.82 26.99 8.75
N ASN A 182 25.50 27.77 9.77
CA ASN A 182 24.80 27.28 10.96
C ASN A 182 23.31 27.11 10.60
N GLU A 183 22.97 26.12 9.76
CA GLU A 183 21.61 25.60 9.68
C GLU A 183 21.56 24.35 10.56
N SER A 184 20.93 24.48 11.71
CA SER A 184 20.46 23.34 12.48
C SER A 184 19.58 22.49 11.57
N ILE A 185 20.13 21.37 11.10
CA ILE A 185 19.39 20.30 10.43
C ILE A 185 18.41 19.75 11.47
N SER A 186 17.25 20.39 11.58
CA SER A 186 16.11 19.74 12.21
C SER A 186 15.74 18.60 11.27
N GLN A 187 16.11 17.38 11.66
CA GLN A 187 15.61 16.14 11.11
C GLN A 187 14.09 16.08 11.38
N GLY A 188 13.33 16.89 10.65
CA GLY A 188 11.89 16.97 10.73
C GLY A 188 11.31 15.70 10.14
N VAL A 189 10.70 14.89 11.00
CA VAL A 189 9.90 13.74 10.59
C VAL A 189 8.66 14.27 9.88
N ASN A 190 8.62 14.21 8.55
CA ASN A 190 7.53 14.80 7.77
C ASN A 190 6.40 13.78 7.60
N GLY A 191 5.25 14.05 8.21
CA GLY A 191 4.04 13.28 8.00
C GLY A 191 3.31 13.75 6.74
N MET A 192 3.17 12.88 5.74
CA MET A 192 2.41 13.15 4.52
C MET A 192 1.07 12.43 4.57
N LEU A 193 -0.02 13.17 4.42
CA LEU A 193 -1.39 12.66 4.41
C LEU A 193 -2.01 12.87 3.02
N ALA A 194 -2.60 11.80 2.47
CA ALA A 194 -3.33 11.85 1.21
C ALA A 194 -4.76 11.35 1.44
N PHE A 195 -5.76 12.04 0.89
CA PHE A 195 -7.16 11.67 1.07
C PHE A 195 -8.03 12.10 -0.10
N SER A 196 -9.08 11.35 -0.38
CA SER A 196 -10.05 11.74 -1.42
C SER A 196 -10.86 12.97 -1.02
N SER A 197 -11.17 13.84 -1.99
CA SER A 197 -11.99 15.02 -1.76
C SER A 197 -13.46 14.67 -1.50
N ALA A 198 -14.08 15.31 -0.51
CA ALA A 198 -15.54 15.24 -0.30
C ALA A 198 -16.35 15.97 -1.39
N ARG A 199 -15.75 16.98 -2.02
CA ARG A 199 -16.47 17.95 -2.87
C ARG A 199 -16.38 17.63 -4.36
N SER A 200 -15.34 16.92 -4.77
CA SER A 200 -15.09 16.65 -6.18
C SER A 200 -14.63 15.23 -6.42
N THR A 201 -15.39 14.55 -7.28
CA THR A 201 -15.10 13.17 -7.69
C THR A 201 -13.76 13.08 -8.39
N GLY A 202 -12.96 12.06 -8.03
CA GLY A 202 -11.68 11.80 -8.67
C GLY A 202 -10.56 12.77 -8.30
N GLN A 203 -10.78 13.63 -7.30
CA GLN A 203 -9.74 14.50 -6.73
C GLN A 203 -9.15 13.91 -5.45
N VAL A 204 -7.85 14.14 -5.26
CA VAL A 204 -7.09 13.78 -4.06
C VAL A 204 -6.48 15.05 -3.47
N HIS A 205 -6.57 15.19 -2.16
CA HIS A 205 -5.89 16.24 -1.40
C HIS A 205 -4.62 15.65 -0.78
N ILE A 206 -3.54 16.43 -0.82
CA ILE A 206 -2.25 16.11 -0.22
C ILE A 206 -1.96 17.15 0.85
N ALA A 207 -1.62 16.70 2.06
CA ALA A 207 -1.37 17.56 3.20
C ALA A 207 -0.07 17.17 3.90
N ASP A 208 0.77 18.15 4.15
CA ASP A 208 2.05 17.99 4.84
C ASP A 208 1.91 18.44 6.30
N LEU A 209 1.88 17.47 7.21
CA LEU A 209 1.68 17.71 8.64
C LEU A 209 2.87 18.45 9.28
N SER A 210 4.06 18.46 8.65
CA SER A 210 5.20 19.25 9.14
C SER A 210 4.95 20.76 9.08
N ARG A 211 3.97 21.19 8.27
CA ARG A 211 3.58 22.60 8.14
C ARG A 211 2.69 23.09 9.27
N LEU A 212 2.22 22.18 10.13
CA LEU A 212 1.55 22.55 11.38
C LEU A 212 2.63 23.01 12.35
N LYS A 213 2.82 24.32 12.45
CA LYS A 213 3.75 24.90 13.42
C LYS A 213 3.07 24.89 14.78
N HIS A 214 3.79 24.45 15.81
CA HIS A 214 3.34 24.64 17.18
C HIS A 214 3.23 26.15 17.42
N ASN A 215 2.02 26.66 17.66
CA ASN A 215 1.82 28.07 17.97
C ASN A 215 1.80 28.22 19.49
N ASP A 216 2.95 28.58 20.06
CA ASP A 216 3.09 28.73 21.52
C ASP A 216 2.21 29.85 22.09
N GLN A 217 1.75 30.78 21.25
CA GLN A 217 0.84 31.87 21.64
C GLN A 217 -0.64 31.43 21.67
N ASN A 218 -1.00 30.31 21.05
CA ASN A 218 -2.35 29.75 21.12
C ASN A 218 -2.30 28.21 21.13
N PRO A 219 -1.87 27.60 22.26
CA PRO A 219 -1.66 26.16 22.36
C PRO A 219 -2.94 25.31 22.27
N ASP A 220 -4.12 25.94 22.36
CA ASP A 220 -5.42 25.28 22.23
C ASP A 220 -6.14 25.62 20.90
N GLY A 221 -5.54 26.46 20.06
CA GLY A 221 -6.05 26.83 18.75
C GLY A 221 -5.71 25.78 17.69
N THR A 222 -6.72 25.23 17.02
CA THR A 222 -6.50 24.37 15.85
C THR A 222 -6.00 25.18 14.66
N GLN A 223 -4.88 24.80 14.07
CA GLN A 223 -4.35 25.45 12.86
C GLN A 223 -4.96 24.85 11.59
N LEU A 224 -5.26 25.70 10.60
CA LEU A 224 -5.64 25.23 9.27
C LEU A 224 -4.47 24.48 8.63
N LEU A 225 -4.72 23.27 8.16
CA LEU A 225 -3.74 22.46 7.45
C LEU A 225 -3.78 22.80 5.94
N PRO A 226 -2.70 23.37 5.36
CA PRO A 226 -2.65 23.62 3.93
C PRO A 226 -2.70 22.31 3.14
N THR A 227 -3.52 22.29 2.08
CA THR A 227 -3.65 21.11 1.21
C THR A 227 -3.46 21.45 -0.27
N SER A 228 -2.74 20.59 -0.98
CA SER A 228 -2.61 20.62 -2.45
C SER A 228 -3.65 19.70 -3.08
N ILE A 229 -4.24 20.11 -4.20
CA ILE A 229 -5.31 19.35 -4.88
C ILE A 229 -4.77 18.73 -6.17
N ILE A 230 -5.00 17.43 -6.33
CA ILE A 230 -4.66 16.66 -7.53
C ILE A 230 -5.95 16.19 -8.19
N LYS A 231 -6.18 16.58 -9.45
CA LYS A 231 -7.28 16.08 -10.30
C LYS A 231 -6.89 14.75 -10.94
N ALA A 232 -6.93 13.67 -10.16
CA ALA A 232 -6.33 12.40 -10.55
C ALA A 232 -7.16 11.58 -11.55
N HIS A 233 -8.48 11.56 -11.40
CA HIS A 233 -9.38 10.73 -12.23
C HIS A 233 -10.70 11.46 -12.53
N LYS A 234 -11.45 10.97 -13.53
CA LYS A 234 -12.80 11.47 -13.85
C LYS A 234 -13.91 10.81 -13.00
N THR A 235 -13.61 9.64 -12.44
CA THR A 235 -14.54 8.83 -11.63
C THR A 235 -14.00 8.71 -10.20
N PRO A 236 -14.83 8.28 -9.22
CA PRO A 236 -14.42 8.26 -7.81
C PRO A 236 -13.13 7.50 -7.57
N ILE A 237 -12.29 8.02 -6.67
CA ILE A 237 -11.05 7.37 -6.25
C ILE A 237 -11.42 6.11 -5.48
N ARG A 238 -10.84 4.97 -5.88
CA ARG A 238 -11.07 3.67 -5.26
C ARG A 238 -9.96 3.34 -4.26
N PHE A 239 -8.71 3.56 -4.65
CA PHE A 239 -7.56 3.46 -3.76
C PHE A 239 -6.56 4.57 -4.06
N LEU A 240 -5.83 4.96 -3.02
CA LEU A 240 -4.62 5.75 -3.11
C LEU A 240 -3.56 5.15 -2.17
N ARG A 241 -2.28 5.33 -2.50
CA ARG A 241 -1.16 4.88 -1.67
C ARG A 241 -0.02 5.86 -1.79
N LEU A 242 0.58 6.28 -0.69
CA LEU A 242 1.83 7.04 -0.68
C LEU A 242 3.02 6.08 -0.71
N ASN A 243 4.13 6.48 -1.33
CA ASN A 243 5.40 5.76 -1.15
C ASN A 243 5.98 6.03 0.26
N HIS A 244 6.89 5.19 0.73
CA HIS A 244 7.46 5.32 2.07
C HIS A 244 8.13 6.69 2.32
N GLN A 245 8.69 7.31 1.29
CA GLN A 245 9.33 8.63 1.38
C GLN A 245 8.32 9.79 1.39
N GLY A 246 7.04 9.55 1.09
CA GLY A 246 6.00 10.57 1.00
C GLY A 246 6.15 11.53 -0.18
N THR A 247 6.98 11.20 -1.18
CA THR A 247 7.26 12.02 -2.37
C THR A 247 6.34 11.73 -3.55
N MET A 248 5.66 10.58 -3.54
CA MET A 248 4.77 10.12 -4.60
C MET A 248 3.47 9.56 -4.04
N VAL A 249 2.39 9.75 -4.80
CA VAL A 249 1.09 9.12 -4.54
C VAL A 249 0.62 8.35 -5.76
N ALA A 250 0.37 7.05 -5.60
CA ALA A 250 -0.32 6.22 -6.58
C ALA A 250 -1.83 6.31 -6.35
N THR A 251 -2.61 6.39 -7.43
CA THR A 251 -4.08 6.50 -7.37
C THR A 251 -4.72 5.62 -8.43
N CYS A 252 -5.87 5.03 -8.10
CA CYS A 252 -6.75 4.40 -9.06
C CYS A 252 -8.22 4.77 -8.77
N SER A 253 -9.04 4.78 -9.81
CA SER A 253 -10.48 5.02 -9.68
C SER A 253 -11.26 3.72 -9.60
N ILE A 254 -12.58 3.81 -9.40
CA ILE A 254 -13.51 2.66 -9.44
C ILE A 254 -13.52 1.88 -10.76
N GLN A 255 -12.91 2.44 -11.80
CA GLN A 255 -12.68 1.74 -13.07
C GLN A 255 -11.50 0.76 -12.98
N GLY A 256 -10.46 1.06 -12.19
CA GLY A 256 -9.30 0.18 -11.98
C GLY A 256 -8.55 -0.26 -13.25
N THR A 257 -8.76 0.42 -14.38
CA THR A 257 -8.04 0.15 -15.65
C THR A 257 -6.68 0.84 -15.68
N LEU A 258 -6.60 2.00 -15.02
CA LEU A 258 -5.42 2.87 -14.99
C LEU A 258 -5.00 3.16 -13.56
N ILE A 259 -3.68 3.26 -13.38
CA ILE A 259 -3.03 3.62 -12.14
C ILE A 259 -2.15 4.81 -12.46
N ARG A 260 -2.33 5.92 -11.73
CA ARG A 260 -1.58 7.15 -11.96
C ARG A 260 -0.73 7.48 -10.75
N LEU A 261 0.52 7.86 -11.00
CA LEU A 261 1.47 8.31 -9.99
C LEU A 261 1.66 9.80 -10.13
N PHE A 262 1.54 10.51 -9.02
CA PHE A 262 1.73 11.95 -8.95
C PHE A 262 2.81 12.30 -7.93
N SER A 263 3.50 13.42 -8.17
CA SER A 263 4.38 14.04 -7.18
C SER A 263 3.54 14.67 -6.08
N THR A 264 3.87 14.39 -4.82
CA THR A 264 3.20 15.02 -3.66
C THR A 264 3.63 16.48 -3.47
N HIS A 265 4.79 16.85 -4.01
CA HIS A 265 5.36 18.19 -3.85
C HIS A 265 4.60 19.24 -4.68
N ASN A 266 4.37 18.96 -5.96
CA ASN A 266 3.76 19.91 -6.91
C ASN A 266 2.50 19.38 -7.60
N GLY A 267 2.08 18.14 -7.31
CA GLY A 267 0.87 17.55 -7.88
C GLY A 267 0.99 17.11 -9.34
N SER A 268 2.18 17.16 -9.95
CA SER A 268 2.37 16.78 -11.35
C SER A 268 2.21 15.27 -11.56
N LEU A 269 1.67 14.87 -12.71
CA LEU A 269 1.60 13.46 -13.11
C LEU A 269 3.01 12.98 -13.48
N ILE A 270 3.50 11.96 -12.76
CA ILE A 270 4.81 11.33 -13.01
C ILE A 270 4.66 10.20 -14.03
N LYS A 271 3.74 9.27 -13.80
CA LYS A 271 3.50 8.10 -14.66
C LYS A 271 2.03 7.71 -14.70
N GLU A 272 1.62 7.14 -15.83
CA GLU A 272 0.33 6.45 -16.00
C GLU A 272 0.60 5.01 -16.45
N PHE A 273 0.12 4.07 -15.65
CA PHE A 273 0.20 2.64 -15.92
C PHE A 273 -1.17 2.07 -16.29
N ARG A 274 -1.18 1.16 -17.25
CA ARG A 274 -2.36 0.38 -17.61
C ARG A 274 -2.28 -1.00 -16.96
N ARG A 275 -3.25 -1.29 -16.09
CA ARG A 275 -3.43 -2.62 -15.48
C ARG A 275 -4.06 -3.59 -16.48
N GLY A 276 -5.07 -3.13 -17.23
CA GLY A 276 -5.79 -3.94 -18.21
C GLY A 276 -6.80 -3.15 -19.03
N LEU A 277 -7.45 -3.82 -19.97
CA LEU A 277 -8.56 -3.26 -20.74
C LEU A 277 -9.85 -3.23 -19.91
N ASP A 278 -10.12 -4.33 -19.20
CA ASP A 278 -11.34 -4.47 -18.41
C ASP A 278 -11.25 -3.75 -17.06
N ARG A 279 -12.43 -3.28 -16.63
CA ARG A 279 -12.65 -2.80 -15.27
C ARG A 279 -12.24 -3.87 -14.25
N ALA A 280 -11.54 -3.45 -13.20
CA ALA A 280 -11.12 -4.31 -12.10
C ALA A 280 -11.32 -3.60 -10.76
N ASP A 281 -11.78 -4.34 -9.74
CA ASP A 281 -11.73 -3.86 -8.36
C ASP A 281 -10.32 -4.10 -7.80
N ILE A 282 -9.57 -3.03 -7.59
CA ILE A 282 -8.25 -3.09 -6.95
C ILE A 282 -8.45 -3.45 -5.48
N TYR A 283 -7.69 -4.42 -4.97
CA TYR A 283 -7.75 -4.84 -3.57
C TYR A 283 -6.69 -4.13 -2.72
N ASP A 284 -5.49 -3.97 -3.26
CA ASP A 284 -4.39 -3.28 -2.58
C ASP A 284 -3.31 -2.80 -3.56
N MET A 285 -2.53 -1.80 -3.13
CA MET A 285 -1.35 -1.30 -3.82
C MET A 285 -0.23 -1.07 -2.80
N ALA A 286 1.00 -1.45 -3.12
CA ALA A 286 2.15 -1.22 -2.25
C ALA A 286 3.39 -0.83 -3.06
N PHE A 287 4.04 0.26 -2.65
CA PHE A 287 5.35 0.64 -3.19
C PHE A 287 6.44 -0.24 -2.58
N SER A 288 7.48 -0.55 -3.35
CA SER A 288 8.70 -1.12 -2.80
C SER A 288 9.36 -0.15 -1.81
N PRO A 289 10.22 -0.62 -0.88
CA PRO A 289 10.83 0.21 0.16
C PRO A 289 11.48 1.53 -0.33
N LYS A 290 12.24 1.48 -1.42
CA LYS A 290 12.93 2.58 -2.12
C LYS A 290 12.00 3.31 -3.10
N GLY A 291 10.78 2.81 -3.32
CA GLY A 291 9.78 3.38 -4.21
C GLY A 291 10.04 3.15 -5.70
N ALA A 292 10.93 2.21 -6.04
CA ALA A 292 11.31 1.91 -7.42
C ALA A 292 10.25 1.08 -8.16
N ARG A 293 9.42 0.33 -7.44
CA ARG A 293 8.39 -0.57 -7.98
C ARG A 293 7.05 -0.35 -7.28
N LEU A 294 5.96 -0.69 -7.97
CA LEU A 294 4.59 -0.67 -7.44
C LEU A 294 3.92 -2.03 -7.72
N ALA A 295 3.52 -2.70 -6.65
CA ALA A 295 2.74 -3.93 -6.70
C ALA A 295 1.24 -3.62 -6.60
N VAL A 296 0.43 -4.32 -7.39
CA VAL A 296 -1.02 -4.10 -7.49
C VAL A 296 -1.74 -5.43 -7.62
N VAL A 297 -2.73 -5.66 -6.75
CA VAL A 297 -3.60 -6.85 -6.80
C VAL A 297 -5.06 -6.45 -6.98
N SER A 298 -5.81 -7.27 -7.72
CA SER A 298 -7.21 -6.98 -8.07
C SER A 298 -8.10 -8.22 -8.13
N ASP A 299 -9.41 -8.01 -8.27
CA ASP A 299 -10.44 -9.04 -8.47
C ASP A 299 -10.27 -9.90 -9.73
N LYS A 300 -9.38 -9.51 -10.64
CA LYS A 300 -8.94 -10.35 -11.76
C LYS A 300 -8.01 -11.48 -11.34
N GLN A 301 -7.74 -11.61 -10.04
CA GLN A 301 -6.81 -12.59 -9.46
C GLN A 301 -5.45 -12.48 -10.12
N THR A 302 -4.97 -11.26 -10.32
CA THR A 302 -3.64 -11.01 -10.86
C THR A 302 -2.88 -10.06 -9.95
N LEU A 303 -1.63 -10.40 -9.70
CA LEU A 303 -0.63 -9.50 -9.13
C LEU A 303 0.18 -8.91 -10.29
N HIS A 304 0.27 -7.59 -10.34
CA HIS A 304 1.03 -6.83 -11.33
C HIS A 304 2.14 -6.03 -10.66
N ILE A 305 3.35 -6.04 -11.23
CA ILE A 305 4.47 -5.20 -10.80
C ILE A 305 4.77 -4.17 -11.88
N PHE A 306 4.76 -2.89 -11.50
CA PHE A 306 5.12 -1.78 -12.37
C PHE A 306 6.45 -1.18 -11.94
N GLN A 307 7.37 -1.00 -12.89
CA GLN A 307 8.64 -0.30 -12.64
C GLN A 307 8.44 1.22 -12.73
N ILE A 308 8.81 1.94 -11.67
CA ILE A 308 8.70 3.40 -11.55
C ILE A 308 10.01 4.09 -11.91
N SER A 309 11.14 3.70 -11.30
CA SER A 309 12.45 4.27 -11.59
C SER A 309 13.49 3.18 -11.76
N THR A 310 14.27 3.23 -12.83
CA THR A 310 15.53 2.49 -12.99
C THR A 310 16.64 3.43 -12.53
N LYS A 311 17.27 3.17 -11.39
CA LYS A 311 18.56 3.76 -11.09
C LYS A 311 19.62 2.69 -11.31
N GLU A 312 20.44 2.89 -12.33
CA GLU A 312 21.83 2.43 -12.57
C GLU A 312 22.13 2.83 -14.04
N ALA A 313 23.21 3.50 -14.42
CA ALA A 313 24.47 3.82 -13.77
C ALA A 313 25.01 5.17 -14.28
N HIS A 314 25.87 5.81 -13.49
CA HIS A 314 26.84 6.78 -14.02
C HIS A 314 27.80 6.03 -14.95
N VAL A 315 27.58 6.06 -16.27
CA VAL A 315 28.64 6.17 -17.30
C VAL A 315 28.02 6.85 -18.53
N SER A 316 28.82 7.71 -19.14
CA SER A 316 28.58 8.63 -20.24
C SER A 316 27.84 8.12 -21.49
N THR A 317 27.32 9.12 -22.22
CA THR A 317 27.09 9.20 -23.67
C THR A 317 25.85 8.52 -24.27
N SER A 318 24.86 9.37 -24.59
CA SER A 318 24.11 9.36 -25.85
C SER A 318 23.49 8.04 -26.34
N ALA A 319 22.57 7.47 -25.57
CA ALA A 319 21.55 6.56 -26.11
C ALA A 319 20.21 6.77 -25.37
N LYS A 320 19.24 7.43 -26.03
CA LYS A 320 17.96 7.84 -25.45
C LYS A 320 16.92 6.71 -25.27
N ASP A 321 17.30 5.43 -25.32
CA ASP A 321 16.36 4.30 -25.30
C ASP A 321 16.81 3.09 -24.43
N GLU A 322 17.65 3.30 -23.41
CA GLU A 322 18.00 2.21 -22.48
C GLU A 322 16.87 1.90 -21.47
N PHE A 323 16.09 0.89 -21.88
CA PHE A 323 15.35 -0.12 -21.10
C PHE A 323 14.36 0.35 -20.03
N ASN A 324 13.23 0.90 -20.48
CA ASN A 324 11.99 0.76 -19.73
C ASN A 324 11.64 -0.73 -19.59
N LYS A 325 11.89 -1.34 -18.42
CA LYS A 325 11.59 -2.76 -18.11
C LYS A 325 10.08 -3.10 -18.21
N ASN A 326 9.21 -2.09 -18.30
CA ASN A 326 7.78 -2.28 -18.46
C ASN A 326 7.38 -2.73 -19.87
N LYS A 327 6.32 -3.54 -19.96
CA LYS A 327 5.79 -3.97 -21.26
C LYS A 327 5.13 -2.79 -21.98
N ILE A 328 5.32 -2.73 -23.29
CA ILE A 328 4.61 -1.83 -24.20
C ILE A 328 3.88 -2.71 -25.21
N HIS A 329 2.70 -2.27 -25.66
CA HIS A 329 1.89 -3.06 -26.59
C HIS A 329 2.64 -3.30 -27.90
N ALA A 330 2.67 -4.55 -28.39
CA ALA A 330 3.44 -4.95 -29.58
C ALA A 330 3.04 -4.16 -30.84
N LEU A 331 1.76 -3.78 -30.95
CA LEU A 331 1.21 -3.02 -32.08
C LEU A 331 1.46 -1.50 -31.99
N LYS A 332 2.17 -0.99 -30.98
CA LYS A 332 2.38 0.47 -30.79
C LYS A 332 2.97 1.15 -32.02
N ASN A 333 3.88 0.47 -32.73
CA ASN A 333 4.60 1.01 -33.88
C ASN A 333 4.03 0.55 -35.23
N VAL A 334 2.97 -0.28 -35.21
CA VAL A 334 2.39 -0.86 -36.42
C VAL A 334 1.10 -0.14 -36.83
N VAL A 335 0.39 0.48 -35.88
CA VAL A 335 -0.87 1.17 -36.15
C VAL A 335 -0.63 2.66 -36.47
N PRO A 336 -1.11 3.16 -37.62
CA PRO A 336 -0.98 4.58 -37.98
C PRO A 336 -1.59 5.50 -36.92
N ALA A 337 -0.93 6.63 -36.66
CA ALA A 337 -1.31 7.57 -35.59
C ALA A 337 -2.79 8.03 -35.68
N SER A 338 -3.32 8.19 -36.89
CA SER A 338 -4.70 8.64 -37.14
C SER A 338 -5.77 7.66 -36.67
N TRP A 339 -5.44 6.36 -36.59
CA TRP A 339 -6.37 5.29 -36.16
C TRP A 339 -5.91 4.58 -34.89
N LYS A 340 -4.93 5.15 -34.18
CA LYS A 340 -4.29 4.51 -33.04
C LYS A 340 -5.12 4.68 -31.77
N PRO A 341 -5.66 3.59 -31.20
CA PRO A 341 -6.32 3.67 -29.90
C PRO A 341 -5.31 4.04 -28.81
N LYS A 342 -5.71 4.92 -27.89
CA LYS A 342 -4.85 5.45 -26.81
C LYS A 342 -4.21 4.36 -25.92
N TYR A 343 -4.80 3.17 -25.84
CA TYR A 343 -4.26 2.08 -25.03
C TYR A 343 -2.97 1.45 -25.61
N LEU A 344 -2.73 1.61 -26.93
CA LEU A 344 -1.51 1.10 -27.57
C LEU A 344 -0.24 1.85 -27.13
N ASP A 345 -0.39 3.08 -26.64
CA ASP A 345 0.71 3.88 -26.08
C ASP A 345 0.90 3.69 -24.58
N SER A 346 0.01 2.93 -23.92
CA SER A 346 0.07 2.75 -22.47
C SER A 346 1.24 1.88 -22.04
N VAL A 347 1.79 2.20 -20.87
CA VAL A 347 2.83 1.40 -20.20
C VAL A 347 2.16 0.34 -19.33
N TRP A 348 2.53 -0.93 -19.54
CA TRP A 348 1.97 -2.09 -18.84
C TRP A 348 2.94 -2.60 -17.77
N SER A 349 2.49 -3.52 -16.92
CA SER A 349 3.33 -4.10 -15.87
C SER A 349 4.58 -4.78 -16.45
N MET A 350 5.70 -4.67 -15.74
CA MET A 350 6.95 -5.39 -16.00
C MET A 350 6.70 -6.91 -16.01
N CYS A 351 6.05 -7.40 -14.96
CA CYS A 351 5.63 -8.79 -14.83
C CYS A 351 4.27 -8.88 -14.14
N SER A 352 3.61 -10.03 -14.29
CA SER A 352 2.33 -10.31 -13.66
C SER A 352 2.12 -11.81 -13.52
N VAL A 353 1.42 -12.24 -12.48
CA VAL A 353 1.05 -13.64 -12.24
C VAL A 353 -0.43 -13.75 -11.89
N HIS A 354 -1.07 -14.85 -12.32
CA HIS A 354 -2.42 -15.19 -11.90
C HIS A 354 -2.37 -15.94 -10.56
N LEU A 355 -3.08 -15.41 -9.57
CA LEU A 355 -3.11 -15.90 -8.20
C LEU A 355 -4.12 -17.04 -8.09
N LYS A 356 -3.68 -18.18 -7.54
CA LYS A 356 -4.53 -19.37 -7.32
C LYS A 356 -4.51 -19.78 -5.86
N ASN A 357 -5.63 -20.25 -5.32
CA ASN A 357 -5.66 -20.76 -3.96
C ASN A 357 -4.66 -21.94 -3.80
N PRO A 358 -3.62 -21.83 -2.96
CA PRO A 358 -2.62 -22.87 -2.78
C PRO A 358 -3.16 -24.13 -2.07
N THR A 359 -4.26 -24.01 -1.34
CA THR A 359 -4.85 -25.14 -0.59
C THR A 359 -5.69 -26.07 -1.47
N MET A 360 -6.08 -25.63 -2.67
CA MET A 360 -6.91 -26.42 -3.58
C MET A 360 -6.06 -27.39 -4.42
N ARG A 361 -6.35 -28.70 -4.31
CA ARG A 361 -5.66 -29.77 -5.05
C ARG A 361 -6.19 -30.02 -6.47
N ARG A 362 -7.31 -29.41 -6.88
CA ARG A 362 -7.92 -29.56 -8.21
C ARG A 362 -8.15 -28.19 -8.85
N ASN A 363 -8.08 -28.13 -10.18
CA ASN A 363 -8.35 -26.94 -11.00
C ASN A 363 -9.84 -26.51 -11.01
N GLY A 364 -10.50 -26.51 -9.85
CA GLY A 364 -11.84 -25.97 -9.67
C GLY A 364 -11.80 -24.46 -9.41
N LEU A 365 -12.86 -23.75 -9.79
CA LEU A 365 -13.02 -22.34 -9.47
C LEU A 365 -13.39 -22.20 -7.99
N ASP A 366 -12.47 -21.71 -7.16
CA ASP A 366 -12.75 -21.42 -5.75
C ASP A 366 -13.44 -20.06 -5.61
N SER A 367 -14.78 -20.08 -5.62
CA SER A 367 -15.61 -18.87 -5.48
C SER A 367 -15.41 -18.13 -4.15
N GLN A 368 -14.89 -18.79 -3.11
CA GLN A 368 -14.60 -18.13 -1.84
C GLN A 368 -13.26 -17.37 -1.93
N PHE A 369 -12.23 -18.01 -2.49
CA PHE A 369 -10.95 -17.36 -2.73
C PHE A 369 -11.04 -16.20 -3.73
N THR A 370 -11.91 -16.29 -4.75
CA THR A 370 -12.10 -15.18 -5.69
C THR A 370 -12.64 -13.90 -5.04
N ARG A 371 -13.28 -14.02 -3.87
CA ARG A 371 -13.81 -12.89 -3.09
C ARG A 371 -12.90 -12.51 -1.92
N ASP A 372 -11.89 -13.32 -1.64
CA ASP A 372 -10.93 -13.04 -0.59
C ASP A 372 -10.07 -11.84 -0.98
N ARG A 373 -9.87 -10.93 -0.04
CA ARG A 373 -9.07 -9.73 -0.25
C ARG A 373 -7.75 -9.90 0.47
N CYS A 374 -6.65 -9.68 -0.25
CA CYS A 374 -5.33 -9.71 0.33
C CYS A 374 -4.75 -8.31 0.57
N LYS A 375 -3.74 -8.26 1.43
CA LYS A 375 -2.82 -7.13 1.59
C LYS A 375 -1.46 -7.47 1.03
N ILE A 376 -0.79 -6.48 0.44
CA ILE A 376 0.56 -6.60 -0.12
C ILE A 376 1.55 -5.96 0.85
N GLY A 377 2.63 -6.67 1.17
CA GLY A 377 3.81 -6.11 1.83
C GLY A 377 5.07 -6.49 1.06
N TRP A 378 6.03 -5.57 1.01
CA TRP A 378 7.34 -5.87 0.44
C TRP A 378 8.29 -6.38 1.51
N CYS A 379 9.01 -7.47 1.23
CA CYS A 379 10.08 -7.89 2.12
C CYS A 379 11.21 -6.85 2.09
N ARG A 380 11.84 -6.64 3.23
CA ARG A 380 13.09 -5.91 3.36
C ARG A 380 14.14 -6.92 3.77
N ASP A 381 15.14 -7.15 2.93
CA ASP A 381 16.30 -7.90 3.39
C ASP A 381 17.07 -7.02 4.37
N ILE A 382 17.23 -7.53 5.59
CA ILE A 382 18.11 -6.97 6.64
C ILE A 382 19.52 -7.60 6.48
N GLY A 383 19.84 -8.10 5.29
CA GLY A 383 21.07 -8.81 4.98
C GLY A 383 22.29 -7.88 5.00
N ASP A 384 23.37 -8.39 5.58
CA ASP A 384 24.68 -7.76 5.71
C ASP A 384 25.14 -7.14 4.36
N HIS A 385 25.52 -5.86 4.37
CA HIS A 385 25.82 -5.02 3.20
C HIS A 385 27.07 -5.45 2.38
N ASN A 386 27.46 -6.72 2.42
CA ASN A 386 28.70 -7.21 1.84
C ASN A 386 28.56 -7.81 0.43
N ASN A 387 27.34 -8.01 -0.11
CA ASN A 387 27.14 -8.47 -1.49
C ASN A 387 26.24 -7.51 -2.27
N ASN A 388 26.84 -6.79 -3.22
CA ASN A 388 26.20 -5.79 -4.08
C ASN A 388 25.36 -6.38 -5.24
N ASP A 389 25.13 -7.70 -5.28
CA ASP A 389 24.65 -8.38 -6.50
C ASP A 389 23.16 -8.80 -6.49
N PHE A 390 22.42 -8.60 -5.40
CA PHE A 390 20.97 -8.86 -5.38
C PHE A 390 20.18 -7.57 -5.15
N ASP A 391 19.30 -7.25 -6.10
CA ASP A 391 18.31 -6.17 -5.99
C ASP A 391 17.48 -6.40 -4.72
N GLU A 392 17.69 -5.59 -3.67
CA GLU A 392 17.08 -5.70 -2.33
C GLU A 392 15.52 -5.62 -2.31
N GLU A 393 14.85 -5.58 -3.46
CA GLU A 393 13.41 -5.34 -3.64
C GLU A 393 12.71 -6.36 -4.56
N ASP A 394 13.09 -7.63 -4.46
CA ASP A 394 12.55 -8.69 -5.33
C ASP A 394 11.47 -9.55 -4.67
N SER A 395 11.25 -9.41 -3.35
CA SER A 395 10.33 -10.27 -2.61
C SER A 395 9.08 -9.54 -2.12
N ILE A 396 7.92 -10.18 -2.31
CA ILE A 396 6.60 -9.67 -1.95
C ILE A 396 5.82 -10.74 -1.19
N VAL A 397 5.12 -10.32 -0.14
CA VAL A 397 4.22 -11.17 0.62
C VAL A 397 2.77 -10.71 0.42
N LEU A 398 1.88 -11.67 0.21
CA LEU A 398 0.43 -11.49 0.22
C LEU A 398 -0.17 -12.15 1.46
N ILE A 399 -1.02 -11.42 2.19
CA ILE A 399 -1.81 -11.96 3.30
C ILE A 399 -3.29 -11.92 2.94
N TRP A 400 -3.89 -13.09 2.78
CA TRP A 400 -5.31 -13.27 2.46
C TRP A 400 -6.17 -13.24 3.72
N LYS A 401 -7.13 -12.32 3.78
CA LYS A 401 -7.90 -12.02 4.99
C LYS A 401 -8.84 -13.15 5.42
N ASN A 402 -9.65 -13.65 4.50
CA ASN A 402 -10.72 -14.60 4.82
C ASN A 402 -10.20 -16.03 4.94
N SER A 403 -9.30 -16.43 4.04
CA SER A 403 -8.67 -17.75 4.05
C SER A 403 -7.54 -17.87 5.08
N GLY A 404 -6.91 -16.76 5.46
CA GLY A 404 -5.78 -16.79 6.38
C GLY A 404 -4.50 -17.32 5.75
N ILE A 405 -4.30 -17.12 4.45
CA ILE A 405 -3.13 -17.64 3.73
C ILE A 405 -2.06 -16.54 3.65
N TRP A 406 -0.83 -16.91 3.98
CA TRP A 406 0.39 -16.15 3.71
C TRP A 406 1.07 -16.74 2.46
N GLU A 407 1.41 -15.90 1.47
CA GLU A 407 2.14 -16.32 0.27
C GLU A 407 3.32 -15.38 0.01
N LYS A 408 4.49 -15.94 -0.30
CA LYS A 408 5.67 -15.18 -0.74
C LYS A 408 5.94 -15.42 -2.22
N TYR A 409 6.16 -14.33 -2.94
CA TYR A 409 6.56 -14.28 -4.33
C TYR A 409 7.91 -13.60 -4.46
N VAL A 410 8.71 -14.10 -5.40
CA VAL A 410 9.98 -13.51 -5.79
C VAL A 410 9.90 -13.09 -7.25
N ILE A 411 10.46 -11.92 -7.56
CA ILE A 411 10.62 -11.38 -8.90
C ILE A 411 11.93 -11.93 -9.45
N LEU A 412 11.86 -12.69 -10.55
CA LEU A 412 13.03 -13.33 -11.15
C LEU A 412 13.16 -12.92 -12.62
N GLU A 413 14.39 -12.90 -13.11
CA GLU A 413 14.67 -12.85 -14.54
C GLU A 413 14.40 -14.23 -15.15
N LYS A 414 13.67 -14.24 -16.28
CA LYS A 414 13.32 -15.46 -16.99
C LYS A 414 14.44 -15.82 -17.96
N GLU A 415 15.13 -16.93 -17.69
CA GLU A 415 16.06 -17.52 -18.64
C GLU A 415 15.33 -17.92 -19.93
N GLN A 416 15.84 -17.48 -21.08
CA GLN A 416 15.32 -17.92 -22.37
C GLN A 416 15.76 -19.36 -22.61
N GLN A 417 14.85 -20.31 -22.42
CA GLN A 417 15.05 -21.69 -22.87
C GLN A 417 15.31 -21.65 -24.38
N HIS A 418 16.55 -21.92 -24.79
CA HIS A 418 16.88 -22.21 -26.18
C HIS A 418 16.08 -23.46 -26.57
N GLN A 419 14.94 -23.28 -27.25
CA GLN A 419 14.42 -24.35 -28.08
C GLN A 419 15.54 -24.72 -29.04
N GLN A 420 15.98 -25.98 -29.02
CA GLN A 420 16.87 -26.53 -30.05
C GLN A 420 16.18 -26.32 -31.41
N GLN A 421 16.49 -25.22 -32.06
CA GLN A 421 16.20 -25.05 -33.48
C GLN A 421 17.17 -25.99 -34.19
N VAL A 422 16.62 -27.04 -34.79
CA VAL A 422 17.34 -27.87 -35.75
C VAL A 422 17.69 -26.96 -36.93
N PHE A 423 18.92 -26.46 -36.96
CA PHE A 423 19.41 -25.65 -38.07
C PHE A 423 19.54 -26.51 -39.32
N SER A 424 18.98 -26.05 -40.44
CA SER A 424 19.35 -26.60 -41.74
C SER A 424 20.72 -26.06 -42.15
N ALA A 425 21.53 -26.87 -42.85
CA ALA A 425 22.90 -26.56 -43.22
C ALA A 425 23.08 -25.30 -44.12
N GLN A 426 21.99 -24.61 -44.48
CA GLN A 426 22.03 -23.38 -45.29
C GLN A 426 21.97 -22.08 -44.45
N GLU A 427 21.73 -22.15 -43.13
CA GLU A 427 21.63 -20.95 -42.28
C GLU A 427 22.95 -20.51 -41.62
N THR A 428 24.05 -21.23 -41.83
CA THR A 428 25.33 -21.01 -41.13
C THR A 428 26.20 -19.86 -41.67
N LEU A 429 25.72 -19.06 -42.64
CA LEU A 429 26.52 -18.00 -43.29
C LEU A 429 25.90 -16.60 -43.27
N ARG A 430 25.10 -16.28 -42.25
CA ARG A 430 24.73 -14.89 -41.92
C ARG A 430 24.89 -14.63 -40.42
N SER A 431 26.15 -14.56 -39.99
CA SER A 431 26.50 -13.97 -38.70
C SER A 431 26.24 -12.47 -38.70
N ASP A 432 25.93 -11.94 -37.51
CA ASP A 432 25.72 -10.53 -37.16
C ASP A 432 24.32 -9.97 -37.42
N SER A 433 23.35 -10.49 -36.66
CA SER A 433 22.29 -9.63 -36.13
C SER A 433 22.44 -9.57 -34.61
N ASN A 434 22.75 -8.37 -34.08
CA ASN A 434 22.64 -8.05 -32.66
C ASN A 434 21.21 -8.31 -32.19
N LYS A 435 20.93 -9.53 -31.74
CA LYS A 435 19.71 -9.85 -31.00
C LYS A 435 19.89 -9.24 -29.62
N ASN A 436 19.37 -8.03 -29.42
CA ASN A 436 19.15 -7.47 -28.08
C ASN A 436 18.29 -8.47 -27.30
N ASN A 437 18.92 -9.26 -26.43
CA ASN A 437 18.21 -10.18 -25.54
C ASN A 437 17.30 -9.34 -24.64
N LYS A 438 16.00 -9.34 -24.97
CA LYS A 438 15.01 -8.63 -24.17
C LYS A 438 14.82 -9.41 -22.87
N ILE A 439 15.42 -8.90 -21.80
CA ILE A 439 15.22 -9.39 -20.43
C ILE A 439 13.72 -9.42 -20.13
N GLN A 440 13.22 -10.59 -19.74
CA GLN A 440 11.82 -10.78 -19.36
C GLN A 440 11.76 -11.14 -17.88
N TRP A 441 10.91 -10.46 -17.12
CA TRP A 441 10.72 -10.71 -15.70
C TRP A 441 9.48 -11.56 -15.45
N GLU A 442 9.52 -12.41 -14.42
CA GLU A 442 8.38 -13.17 -13.94
C GLU A 442 8.25 -13.12 -12.41
N LEU A 443 7.05 -13.43 -11.94
CA LEU A 443 6.75 -13.56 -10.51
C LEU A 443 6.57 -15.04 -10.23
N VAL A 444 7.40 -15.59 -9.35
CA VAL A 444 7.34 -16.99 -8.95
C VAL A 444 6.92 -17.08 -7.49
N ARG A 445 5.93 -17.91 -7.19
CA ARG A 445 5.54 -18.21 -5.80
C ARG A 445 6.66 -19.06 -5.19
N GLU A 446 7.39 -18.49 -4.25
CA GLU A 446 8.45 -19.19 -3.52
C GLU A 446 7.86 -20.10 -2.45
N SER A 447 6.92 -19.59 -1.65
CA SER A 447 6.36 -20.35 -0.52
C SER A 447 4.97 -19.86 -0.10
N TRP A 448 4.27 -20.67 0.68
CA TRP A 448 2.99 -20.32 1.30
C TRP A 448 2.75 -21.06 2.63
N ARG A 449 1.90 -20.50 3.49
CA ARG A 449 1.48 -21.05 4.79
C ARG A 449 0.03 -20.67 5.11
N GLU A 450 -0.68 -21.53 5.83
CA GLU A 450 -1.98 -21.21 6.45
C GLU A 450 -1.74 -20.72 7.89
N LEU A 451 -2.37 -19.60 8.27
CA LEU A 451 -2.18 -18.88 9.54
C LEU A 451 -3.23 -19.23 10.60
#